data_AF-A0A395W8R7-F1
#
_entry.id   AF-A0A395W8R7-F1
#
_cell.length_a   1.000
_cell.length_b   1.000
_cell.length_c   1.000
_cell.angle_alpha   90.00
_cell.angle_beta   90.00
_cell.angle_gamma   90.00
#
_symmetry.space_group_name_H-M   'P 1'
#
loop_
_entity.id
_entity.type
_entity.pdbx_description
1 polymer ?
#
loop_
_entity_poly.entity_id
_entity_poly.type
_entity_poly.pdbx_seq_one_letter_code
_entity_poly.pdbx_strand_id
1 'polypeptide(L)' 'MTRIRLKRCPHCHSIARLRINWDNKKINGCYGQYVSCTLCSARTQTEINEELAINDWNHCKLNNCIQLTLF' A
#
# COMPACT_ATOMS: atom_id res chain seq x y z
N MET A 1 -0.92 -6.79 -20.89
CA MET A 1 -0.73 -6.14 -19.58
C MET A 1 -0.59 -7.21 -18.52
N THR A 2 0.63 -7.38 -18.00
CA THR A 2 0.95 -8.37 -16.97
C THR A 2 0.30 -7.92 -15.67
N ARG A 3 -0.70 -8.64 -15.17
CA ARG A 3 -1.36 -8.29 -13.91
C ARG A 3 -0.37 -8.51 -12.75
N ILE A 4 0.14 -7.43 -12.17
CA ILE A 4 1.01 -7.51 -10.99
C ILE A 4 0.18 -8.04 -9.82
N ARG A 5 0.65 -9.13 -9.20
CA ARG A 5 -0.04 -9.74 -8.06
C ARG A 5 0.22 -8.92 -6.80
N LEU A 6 -0.84 -8.46 -6.15
CA LEU A 6 -0.75 -7.78 -4.86
C LEU A 6 -0.39 -8.77 -3.74
N LYS A 7 0.69 -8.50 -3.01
CA LYS A 7 1.11 -9.31 -1.85
C LYS A 7 0.25 -9.00 -0.61
N ARG A 8 0.21 -9.95 0.33
CA ARG A 8 -0.39 -9.75 1.66
C ARG A 8 0.36 -8.70 2.45
N CYS A 9 -0.25 -8.21 3.52
CA CYS A 9 0.38 -7.21 4.37
C CYS A 9 1.69 -7.72 4.96
N PRO A 10 2.79 -6.95 4.86
CA PRO A 10 4.07 -7.35 5.42
C PRO A 10 4.08 -7.35 6.96
N HIS A 11 3.17 -6.64 7.62
CA HIS A 11 3.14 -6.52 9.09
C HIS A 11 2.29 -7.60 9.78
N CYS A 12 1.08 -7.86 9.26
CA CYS A 12 0.13 -8.77 9.91
C CYS A 12 -0.28 -9.97 9.03
N HIS A 13 0.33 -10.10 7.85
CA HIS A 13 0.02 -11.14 6.85
C HIS A 13 -1.45 -11.22 6.42
N SER A 14 -2.26 -10.22 6.77
CA SER A 14 -3.66 -10.13 6.38
C SER A 14 -3.82 -9.61 4.95
N ILE A 15 -5.06 -9.56 4.47
CA ILE A 15 -5.38 -9.15 3.11
C ILE A 15 -5.05 -7.67 2.91
N ALA A 16 -4.40 -7.35 1.79
CA ALA A 16 -4.19 -6.00 1.32
C ALA A 16 -5.16 -5.70 0.18
N ARG A 17 -5.63 -4.46 0.07
CA ARG A 17 -6.53 -4.00 -0.99
C ARG A 17 -6.03 -2.71 -1.60
N LEU A 18 -6.07 -2.64 -2.92
CA LEU A 18 -5.94 -1.39 -3.66
C LEU A 18 -7.19 -0.53 -3.42
N ARG A 19 -6.99 0.75 -3.17
CA ARG A 19 -8.04 1.74 -2.93
C ARG A 19 -7.77 2.99 -3.75
N ILE A 20 -8.85 3.69 -4.09
CA ILE A 20 -8.78 4.99 -4.75
C ILE A 20 -8.87 6.06 -3.66
N ASN A 21 -7.98 7.04 -3.74
CA ASN A 21 -8.00 8.22 -2.89
C ASN A 21 -8.93 9.26 -3.51
N TRP A 22 -10.17 9.30 -3.03
CA TRP A 22 -11.19 10.24 -3.48
C TRP A 22 -11.09 11.61 -2.79
N ASP A 23 -10.49 11.65 -1.60
CA ASP A 23 -10.46 12.84 -0.74
C ASP A 23 -9.39 13.85 -1.17
N ASN A 24 -8.29 13.38 -1.79
CA ASN A 24 -7.20 14.22 -2.22
C ASN A 24 -7.38 14.77 -3.65
N LYS A 25 -6.68 15.88 -3.93
CA LYS A 25 -6.59 16.45 -5.28
C LYS A 25 -6.07 15.40 -6.27
N LYS A 26 -6.64 15.43 -7.47
CA LYS A 26 -6.23 14.57 -8.59
C LYS A 26 -4.76 14.77 -8.91
N ILE A 27 -4.05 13.67 -9.15
CA ILE A 27 -2.66 13.66 -9.60
C ILE A 27 -2.71 13.59 -11.13
N ASN A 28 -2.24 14.65 -11.82
CA ASN A 28 -2.27 14.75 -13.29
C ASN A 28 -3.65 14.46 -13.92
N GLY A 29 -4.74 14.87 -13.25
CA GLY A 29 -6.11 14.65 -13.73
C GLY A 29 -6.72 13.28 -13.38
N CYS A 30 -5.95 12.37 -12.76
CA CYS A 30 -6.40 11.07 -12.30
C CYS A 30 -6.60 11.04 -10.77
N TYR A 31 -7.54 10.22 -10.30
CA TYR A 31 -7.63 9.93 -8.87
C TYR A 31 -6.46 9.03 -8.49
N GLY A 32 -5.73 9.45 -7.46
CA GLY A 32 -4.61 8.68 -6.96
C GLY A 32 -5.06 7.36 -6.34
N GLN A 33 -4.18 6.37 -6.30
CA GLN A 33 -4.45 5.04 -5.81
C GLN A 33 -3.42 4.63 -4.77
N TYR A 34 -3.81 3.85 -3.78
CA TYR A 34 -2.92 3.38 -2.73
C TYR A 34 -3.33 1.98 -2.28
N VAL A 35 -2.40 1.22 -1.73
CA VAL A 35 -2.71 -0.07 -1.12
C VAL A 35 -2.83 0.12 0.39
N SER A 36 -3.80 -0.56 1.00
CA SER A 36 -3.94 -0.62 2.46
C SER A 36 -4.25 -2.02 2.94
N CYS A 37 -3.76 -2.36 4.13
CA CYS A 37 -4.15 -3.57 4.83
C CYS A 37 -5.55 -3.39 5.44
N THR A 38 -6.39 -4.42 5.33
CA THR A 38 -7.75 -4.39 5.89
C THR A 38 -7.78 -4.61 7.41
N LEU A 39 -6.67 -5.00 8.03
CA LEU A 39 -6.59 -5.32 9.45
C LEU A 39 -5.79 -4.27 10.25
N CYS A 40 -4.51 -4.08 9.93
CA CYS A 40 -3.63 -3.18 10.69
C CYS A 40 -3.61 -1.74 10.18
N SER A 41 -4.40 -1.41 9.15
CA SER A 41 -4.47 -0.08 8.52
C SER A 41 -3.16 0.45 7.92
N ALA A 42 -2.08 -0.35 7.87
CA ALA A 42 -0.87 0.00 7.15
C ALA A 42 -1.20 0.30 5.68
N ARG A 43 -0.66 1.41 5.14
CA ARG A 43 -0.95 1.88 3.79
C ARG A 43 0.28 2.48 3.12
N THR A 44 0.33 2.40 1.79
CA THR A 44 1.34 3.10 0.97
C THR A 44 1.01 4.58 0.79
N GLN A 45 1.93 5.28 0.14
CA GLN A 45 1.65 6.58 -0.44
C GLN A 45 0.63 6.46 -1.59
N THR A 46 0.06 7.61 -1.97
CA THR A 46 -0.89 7.69 -3.07
C THR A 46 -0.14 7.88 -4.38
N GLU A 47 -0.28 6.93 -5.28
CA GLU A 47 0.34 6.88 -6.60
C GLU A 47 -0.63 7.24 -7.71
N ILE A 48 -0.12 7.57 -8.90
CA ILE A 48 -0.94 7.96 -10.06
C ILE A 48 -1.74 6.80 -10.66
N ASN A 49 -1.29 5.55 -10.50
CA ASN A 49 -1.94 4.37 -11.10
C ASN A 49 -1.82 3.13 -10.21
N GLU A 50 -2.56 2.07 -10.57
CA GLU A 50 -2.61 0.82 -9.81
C GLU A 50 -1.25 0.10 -9.75
N GLU A 51 -0.50 0.16 -10.86
CA GLU A 51 0.73 -0.59 -11.02
C GLU A 51 1.81 -0.07 -10.06
N LEU A 52 1.93 1.26 -9.97
CA LEU A 52 2.83 1.93 -9.04
C LEU A 52 2.40 1.68 -7.59
N ALA A 53 1.11 1.79 -7.27
CA ALA A 53 0.62 1.52 -5.92
C ALA A 53 0.89 0.07 -5.47
N ILE A 54 0.66 -0.91 -6.35
CA ILE A 54 0.94 -2.32 -6.07
C ILE A 54 2.44 -2.58 -5.98
N ASN A 55 3.23 -1.97 -6.86
CA ASN A 55 4.69 -2.10 -6.80
C ASN A 55 5.25 -1.49 -5.52
N ASP A 56 4.80 -0.31 -5.11
CA ASP A 56 5.23 0.31 -3.85
C ASP A 56 4.91 -0.61 -2.66
N TRP A 57 3.70 -1.15 -2.58
CA TRP A 57 3.34 -2.13 -1.54
C TRP A 57 4.19 -3.40 -1.59
N ASN A 58 4.45 -3.92 -2.79
CA ASN A 58 5.20 -5.16 -2.97
C ASN A 58 6.71 -5.01 -2.73
N HIS A 59 7.23 -3.78 -2.86
CA HIS A 59 8.62 -3.38 -2.61
C HIS A 59 8.83 -2.80 -1.22
N CYS A 60 7.75 -2.50 -0.48
CA CYS A 60 7.78 -2.29 0.96
C CYS A 60 8.29 -3.57 1.63
N LYS A 61 9.61 -3.78 1.58
CA LYS A 61 10.34 -4.60 2.53
C LYS A 61 10.01 -4.00 3.90
N LEU A 62 9.81 -4.88 4.88
CA LEU A 62 9.80 -4.49 6.29
C LEU A 62 11.07 -3.67 6.55
N ASN A 63 11.00 -2.35 6.42
CA ASN A 63 11.97 -1.47 7.02
C ASN A 63 11.69 -1.62 8.51
N ASN A 64 12.44 -2.53 9.12
CA ASN A 64 12.41 -2.85 10.54
C ASN A 64 12.25 -1.58 11.37
N CYS A 65 11.11 -1.43 12.05
CA CYS A 65 10.96 -0.62 13.25
C CYS A 65 9.75 -1.14 14.06
N ILE A 66 9.74 -2.43 14.39
CA ILE A 66 9.23 -2.82 15.72
C ILE A 66 10.47 -2.98 16.56
N GLN A 67 11.00 -1.87 17.08
CA GLN A 67 11.87 -1.94 18.23
C GLN A 67 10.92 -2.31 19.38
N LEU A 68 10.75 -3.62 19.63
CA LEU A 68 10.09 -4.09 20.84
C LEU A 68 10.97 -3.62 22.00
N THR A 69 10.59 -2.51 22.63
CA THR A 69 11.13 -2.13 23.93
C THR A 69 10.62 -3.17 24.92
N LEU A 70 11.39 -4.24 25.10
CA LEU A 70 11.22 -5.16 26.22
C LEU A 70 11.64 -4.38 27.47
N PHE A 71 10.65 -3.95 28.25
CA PHE A 71 10.84 -3.53 29.63
C PHE A 71 11.14 -4.76 30.49
#